data_AF-A0A8J4AX21-F1
#
_entry.id   AF-A0A8J4AX21-F1
#
_cell.length_a   1.000
_cell.length_b   1.000
_cell.length_c   1.000
_cell.angle_alpha   90.00
_cell.angle_beta   90.00
_cell.angle_gamma   90.00
#
_symmetry.space_group_name_H-M   'P 1'
#
loop_
_entity.id
_entity.type
_entity.pdbx_description
1 polymer ?
#
loop_
_entity_poly.entity_id
_entity_poly.type
_entity_poly.pdbx_seq_one_letter_code
_entity_poly.pdbx_strand_id
1 'polypeptide(L)'
;MLSLRPCNNMAPIASHKPVLLVRAKLCVRLPWVVRRPRNNALVCRTSGIITEPVASNPCNNSESNTVVNFGGPEPAAHHPDDEARHIVDEVLEAIEATDSGLQISPEARTRVDSLLDRLETLGTTQQPRPLDNPLLWGNYNVAYTSVGRSQERGEPAGGRFRGRIGRALFRTAGLFQSVLKPDIATNKVEFRLFGFLPGYVGLRGRVLPQGDNGDTVQVIFEPPVLSIANSLHLKIGKPSSVVLSTTYLDERVRLGKGSRGSLFVFTRGGAADAAEMDQVGLERTSLTAAAAFTAFFVSLFLGGAALWVSGQLVLKAAALSMWLLGAAMGAVVRQGGLVMDREDERMVAAAKADLERRRQEQEQGRGTIGESERVDRTGGGGSAAATPAAA
;
A
#
# COMPACT_ATOMS: atom_id res chain seq x y z
N MET A 1 -54.30 21.11 1.22
CA MET A 1 -54.52 22.21 0.25
C MET A 1 -53.17 22.57 -0.37
N LEU A 2 -53.14 22.88 -1.68
CA LEU A 2 -52.00 22.90 -2.63
C LEU A 2 -51.68 21.50 -3.18
N SER A 3 -52.47 20.93 -4.10
CA SER A 3 -52.85 21.31 -5.48
C SER A 3 -51.74 21.10 -6.51
N LEU A 4 -52.04 20.15 -7.41
CA LEU A 4 -51.27 19.59 -8.50
C LEU A 4 -51.12 20.55 -9.69
N ARG A 5 -50.05 20.40 -10.47
CA ARG A 5 -50.13 19.99 -11.90
C ARG A 5 -48.76 19.72 -12.54
N PRO A 6 -48.65 18.66 -13.37
CA PRO A 6 -47.50 18.38 -14.23
C PRO A 6 -47.72 18.89 -15.67
N CYS A 7 -46.65 19.12 -16.42
CA CYS A 7 -46.68 19.27 -17.87
C CYS A 7 -45.81 18.17 -18.52
N ASN A 8 -46.49 17.26 -19.23
CA ASN A 8 -45.93 16.46 -20.31
C ASN A 8 -45.76 17.32 -21.56
N ASN A 9 -44.69 17.08 -22.36
CA ASN A 9 -44.85 16.84 -23.80
C ASN A 9 -43.57 16.29 -24.45
N MET A 10 -43.73 15.08 -24.99
CA MET A 10 -43.11 14.46 -26.18
C MET A 10 -43.14 15.42 -27.40
N ALA A 11 -42.35 15.31 -28.49
CA ALA A 11 -41.36 14.35 -29.00
C ALA A 11 -40.50 15.04 -30.13
N PRO A 12 -40.06 14.38 -31.23
CA PRO A 12 -38.65 14.16 -31.55
C PRO A 12 -38.15 14.87 -32.83
N ILE A 13 -36.85 15.09 -32.99
CA ILE A 13 -36.27 15.42 -34.31
C ILE A 13 -34.99 14.61 -34.52
N ALA A 14 -35.08 13.67 -35.46
CA ALA A 14 -33.94 13.04 -36.11
C ALA A 14 -33.31 14.04 -37.10
N SER A 15 -31.98 14.11 -37.12
CA SER A 15 -31.23 14.76 -38.19
C SER A 15 -29.80 14.23 -38.24
N HIS A 16 -29.57 13.28 -39.16
CA HIS A 16 -28.25 12.93 -39.68
C HIS A 16 -27.51 14.16 -40.21
N LYS A 17 -26.20 14.28 -39.90
CA LYS A 17 -25.14 14.84 -40.77
C LYS A 17 -23.74 14.73 -40.10
N PRO A 18 -22.63 14.86 -40.85
CA PRO A 18 -21.73 13.74 -41.09
C PRO A 18 -20.42 13.81 -40.31
N VAL A 19 -19.73 12.66 -40.33
CA VAL A 19 -18.33 12.44 -39.96
C VAL A 19 -17.44 13.53 -40.55
N LEU A 20 -16.83 14.33 -39.68
CA LEU A 20 -15.76 15.27 -40.02
C LEU A 20 -14.45 14.68 -39.50
N LEU A 21 -13.67 14.15 -40.44
CA LEU A 21 -12.34 13.60 -40.22
C LEU A 21 -11.38 14.76 -39.88
N VAL A 22 -11.27 15.12 -38.61
CA VAL A 22 -10.27 16.10 -38.16
C VAL A 22 -8.92 15.40 -38.07
N ARG A 23 -8.05 15.68 -39.04
CA ARG A 23 -6.60 15.43 -38.95
C ARG A 23 -6.05 16.21 -37.76
N ALA A 24 -5.92 15.56 -36.60
CA ALA A 24 -5.14 16.10 -35.49
C ALA A 24 -3.66 16.07 -35.88
N LYS A 25 -3.09 17.26 -36.15
CA LYS A 25 -1.64 17.45 -36.20
C LYS A 25 -1.08 17.20 -34.80
N LEU A 26 -0.27 16.15 -34.69
CA LEU A 26 0.53 15.81 -33.53
C LEU A 26 1.61 16.90 -33.33
N CYS A 27 1.34 17.89 -32.48
CA CYS A 27 2.38 18.78 -31.97
C CYS A 27 3.11 18.08 -30.83
N VAL A 28 4.22 17.42 -31.15
CA VAL A 28 5.17 16.93 -30.16
C VAL A 28 5.86 18.14 -29.53
N ARG A 29 5.46 18.48 -28.30
CA ARG A 29 6.19 19.44 -27.47
C ARG A 29 7.33 18.68 -26.80
N LEU A 30 8.54 18.82 -27.36
CA LEU A 30 9.77 18.30 -26.78
C LEU A 30 9.96 18.84 -25.35
N PRO A 31 10.37 18.00 -24.39
CA PRO A 31 10.64 18.47 -23.04
C PRO A 31 11.90 19.34 -23.03
N TRP A 32 11.81 20.39 -22.23
CA TRP A 32 12.86 21.32 -21.87
C TRP A 32 14.17 20.61 -21.49
N VAL A 33 15.25 21.02 -22.17
CA VAL A 33 16.62 20.78 -21.77
C VAL A 33 16.94 21.70 -20.59
N VAL A 34 16.95 21.16 -19.36
CA VAL A 34 17.49 21.86 -18.19
C VAL A 34 19.01 21.85 -18.29
N ARG A 35 19.58 23.00 -18.66
CA ARG A 35 21.01 23.30 -18.58
C ARG A 35 21.42 23.37 -17.11
N ARG A 36 22.43 22.58 -16.73
CA ARG A 36 23.20 22.74 -15.48
C ARG A 36 23.97 24.07 -15.50
N PRO A 37 24.01 24.85 -14.41
CA PRO A 37 25.05 25.86 -14.24
C PRO A 37 26.33 25.18 -13.70
N ARG A 38 27.42 25.35 -14.44
CA ARG A 38 28.80 25.20 -13.96
C ARG A 38 29.11 26.40 -13.06
N ASN A 39 29.36 26.18 -11.77
CA ASN A 39 30.07 27.17 -10.97
C ASN A 39 31.57 26.85 -11.04
N ASN A 40 32.25 27.65 -11.85
CA ASN A 40 33.70 27.76 -11.85
C ASN A 40 34.15 28.43 -10.55
N ALA A 41 35.20 27.86 -9.97
CA ALA A 41 36.03 28.48 -8.97
C ALA A 41 36.55 29.85 -9.44
N LEU A 42 36.46 30.84 -8.57
CA LEU A 42 37.27 32.05 -8.64
C LEU A 42 37.99 32.17 -7.30
N VAL A 43 39.26 31.77 -7.34
CA VAL A 43 40.29 32.01 -6.34
C VAL A 43 40.62 33.50 -6.40
N CYS A 44 40.34 34.23 -5.33
CA CYS A 44 40.97 35.53 -5.08
C CYS A 44 41.86 35.41 -3.84
N ARG A 45 43.16 35.53 -4.11
CA ARG A 45 44.28 35.53 -3.18
C ARG A 45 44.68 36.98 -3.01
N THR A 46 44.65 37.52 -1.79
CA THR A 46 45.37 38.75 -1.45
C THR A 46 45.90 38.65 -0.03
N SER A 47 47.23 38.72 0.05
CA SER A 47 48.08 38.82 1.22
C SER A 47 47.89 40.16 1.93
N GLY A 48 48.11 40.19 3.24
CA GLY A 48 48.14 41.43 4.01
C GLY A 48 48.50 41.19 5.48
N ILE A 49 49.80 41.09 5.75
CA ILE A 49 50.44 41.12 7.06
C ILE A 49 50.28 42.51 7.65
N ILE A 50 49.74 42.66 8.88
CA ILE A 50 50.09 43.77 9.79
C ILE A 50 50.11 43.24 11.23
N THR A 51 51.19 43.61 11.91
CA THR A 51 51.71 43.29 13.24
C THR A 51 50.91 43.87 14.41
N GLU A 52 51.03 43.22 15.57
CA GLU A 52 50.66 43.73 16.90
C GLU A 52 51.35 45.08 17.24
N PRO A 53 50.89 45.75 18.31
CA PRO A 53 51.78 45.76 19.47
C PRO A 53 51.10 45.53 20.83
N VAL A 54 51.89 44.86 21.66
CA VAL A 54 51.88 44.72 23.12
C VAL A 54 51.71 46.06 23.83
N ALA A 55 50.81 46.10 24.82
CA ALA A 55 50.84 47.07 25.92
C ALA A 55 50.52 46.36 27.24
N SER A 56 51.58 46.14 28.02
CA SER A 56 51.57 45.78 29.43
C SER A 56 51.31 47.02 30.30
N ASN A 57 50.47 46.91 31.34
CA ASN A 57 50.88 47.31 32.69
C ASN A 57 49.90 46.84 33.79
N PRO A 58 50.39 46.73 35.05
CA PRO A 58 49.79 45.95 36.12
C PRO A 58 49.15 46.82 37.22
N CYS A 59 48.35 46.18 38.10
CA CYS A 59 48.37 46.28 39.57
C CYS A 59 47.01 45.99 40.23
N ASN A 60 47.01 44.93 41.04
CA ASN A 60 46.47 44.80 42.41
C ASN A 60 44.98 45.06 42.78
N ASN A 61 44.41 43.94 43.25
CA ASN A 61 43.83 43.71 44.59
C ASN A 61 42.31 43.68 44.79
N SER A 62 41.97 42.71 45.65
CA SER A 62 40.85 42.62 46.59
C SER A 62 39.45 42.24 46.06
N GLU A 63 39.13 40.97 46.32
CA GLU A 63 37.95 40.51 47.07
C GLU A 63 36.57 41.06 46.68
N SER A 64 35.77 40.21 46.03
CA SER A 64 34.50 39.77 46.61
C SER A 64 33.91 38.62 45.80
N ASN A 65 33.79 37.47 46.46
CA ASN A 65 32.98 36.34 46.03
C ASN A 65 31.51 36.77 46.03
N THR A 66 30.99 37.09 44.85
CA THR A 66 29.55 37.03 44.56
C THR A 66 29.34 36.00 43.48
N VAL A 67 29.00 34.78 43.91
CA VAL A 67 28.47 33.73 43.04
C VAL A 67 27.11 34.22 42.55
N VAL A 68 27.10 34.93 41.43
CA VAL A 68 25.88 35.22 40.69
C VAL A 68 25.51 33.94 39.98
N ASN A 69 24.57 33.20 40.56
CA ASN A 69 23.99 32.02 39.96
C ASN A 69 23.15 32.46 38.75
N PHE A 70 23.80 32.60 37.60
CA PHE A 70 23.10 32.70 36.33
C PHE A 70 22.52 31.31 36.05
N GLY A 71 21.28 31.10 36.51
CA GLY A 71 20.43 30.03 36.01
C GLY A 71 20.24 30.25 34.51
N GLY A 72 21.18 29.72 33.73
CA GLY A 72 21.00 29.55 32.30
C GLY A 72 19.73 28.75 32.08
N PRO A 73 18.99 29.00 30.98
CA PRO A 73 17.81 28.20 30.67
C PRO A 73 18.24 26.74 30.64
N GLU A 74 17.71 25.96 31.58
CA GLU A 74 17.72 24.51 31.56
C GLU A 74 17.30 24.10 30.13
N PRO A 75 18.13 23.31 29.40
CA PRO A 75 17.79 22.96 28.03
C PRO A 75 16.45 22.25 28.06
N ALA A 76 15.42 22.93 27.53
CA ALA A 76 14.07 22.43 27.51
C ALA A 76 14.10 21.01 26.97
N ALA A 77 13.73 20.04 27.81
CA ALA A 77 13.62 18.65 27.43
C ALA A 77 12.82 18.59 26.13
N HIS A 78 13.44 18.12 25.05
CA HIS A 78 12.75 17.95 23.77
C HIS A 78 11.51 17.09 23.99
N HIS A 79 10.34 17.60 23.60
CA HIS A 79 9.11 16.83 23.72
C HIS A 79 9.25 15.57 22.83
N PRO A 80 8.90 14.37 23.32
CA PRO A 80 9.03 13.14 22.53
C PRO A 80 8.37 13.23 21.14
N ASP A 81 7.29 13.99 21.03
CA ASP A 81 6.59 14.24 19.76
C ASP A 81 7.43 15.08 18.77
N ASP A 82 8.23 16.02 19.25
CA ASP A 82 9.11 16.84 18.40
C ASP A 82 10.30 16.02 17.91
N GLU A 83 10.83 15.14 18.76
CA GLU A 83 11.84 14.15 18.34
C GLU A 83 11.27 13.22 17.27
N ALA A 84 10.06 12.68 17.48
CA ALA A 84 9.42 11.78 16.53
C ALA A 84 9.21 12.47 15.17
N ARG A 85 8.69 13.70 15.16
CA ARG A 85 8.50 14.50 13.93
C ARG A 85 9.81 14.73 13.17
N HIS A 86 10.88 15.09 13.88
CA HIS A 86 12.20 15.26 13.26
C HIS A 86 12.70 13.95 12.63
N ILE A 87 12.54 12.82 13.32
CA ILE A 87 12.94 11.52 12.76
C ILE A 87 12.10 11.17 11.53
N VAL A 88 10.79 11.44 11.54
CA VAL A 88 9.92 11.23 10.38
C VAL A 88 10.38 12.08 9.19
N ASP A 89 10.76 13.34 9.41
CA ASP A 89 11.31 14.19 8.36
C ASP A 89 12.59 13.61 7.75
N GLU A 90 13.54 13.20 8.58
CA GLU A 90 14.78 12.56 8.12
C GLU A 90 14.53 11.27 7.33
N VAL A 91 13.57 10.44 7.78
CA VAL A 91 13.21 9.20 7.07
C VAL A 91 12.61 9.52 5.71
N LEU A 92 11.65 10.44 5.64
CA LEU A 92 10.95 10.78 4.40
C LEU A 92 11.90 11.41 3.37
N GLU A 93 12.82 12.27 3.80
CA GLU A 93 13.87 12.83 2.95
C GLU A 93 14.81 11.73 2.43
N ALA A 94 15.24 10.82 3.30
CA ALA A 94 16.19 9.77 2.91
C ALA A 94 15.62 8.72 1.94
N ILE A 95 14.30 8.46 1.99
CA ILE A 95 13.63 7.50 1.10
C ILE A 95 13.08 8.14 -0.17
N GLU A 96 13.09 9.46 -0.26
CA GLU A 96 12.62 10.18 -1.44
C GLU A 96 13.38 9.73 -2.69
N ALA A 97 12.64 9.55 -3.80
CA ALA A 97 13.19 9.09 -5.09
C ALA A 97 13.89 7.71 -5.09
N THR A 98 13.74 6.89 -4.03
CA THR A 98 14.37 5.56 -3.97
C THR A 98 13.56 4.42 -4.63
N ASP A 99 12.40 4.72 -5.24
CA ASP A 99 11.45 3.71 -5.76
C ASP A 99 11.12 2.65 -4.69
N SER A 100 10.59 3.14 -3.56
CA SER A 100 10.23 2.35 -2.38
C SER A 100 11.38 1.55 -1.77
N GLY A 101 12.60 2.10 -1.80
CA GLY A 101 13.80 1.45 -1.28
C GLY A 101 14.52 0.53 -2.28
N LEU A 102 14.07 0.43 -3.53
CA LEU A 102 14.76 -0.37 -4.55
C LEU A 102 16.12 0.23 -4.97
N GLN A 103 16.23 1.55 -5.00
CA GLN A 103 17.42 2.28 -5.47
C GLN A 103 18.21 2.91 -4.32
N ILE A 104 17.92 2.54 -3.08
CA ILE A 104 18.64 3.05 -1.91
C ILE A 104 20.04 2.43 -1.81
N SER A 105 21.03 3.23 -1.43
CA SER A 105 22.38 2.72 -1.16
C SER A 105 22.42 1.90 0.15
N PRO A 106 23.38 0.98 0.32
CA PRO A 106 23.53 0.24 1.58
C PRO A 106 23.72 1.13 2.81
N GLU A 107 24.51 2.20 2.68
CA GLU A 107 24.74 3.16 3.78
C GLU A 107 23.47 3.93 4.15
N ALA A 108 22.75 4.44 3.14
CA ALA A 108 21.49 5.13 3.36
C ALA A 108 20.42 4.18 3.94
N ARG A 109 20.41 2.90 3.52
CA ARG A 109 19.54 1.87 4.12
C ARG A 109 19.82 1.69 5.60
N THR A 110 21.08 1.53 5.99
CA THR A 110 21.45 1.40 7.41
C THR A 110 21.03 2.62 8.22
N ARG A 111 21.16 3.83 7.66
CA ARG A 111 20.68 5.06 8.30
C ARG A 111 19.16 5.07 8.45
N VAL A 112 18.41 4.73 7.40
CA VAL A 112 16.94 4.66 7.48
C VAL A 112 16.52 3.61 8.51
N ASP A 113 17.10 2.41 8.48
CA ASP A 113 16.75 1.34 9.43
C ASP A 113 17.01 1.77 10.89
N SER A 114 18.08 2.53 11.17
CA SER A 114 18.34 3.02 12.54
C SER A 114 17.36 4.11 12.98
N LEU A 115 16.90 4.97 12.07
CA LEU A 115 15.84 5.94 12.35
C LEU A 115 14.50 5.23 12.61
N LEU A 116 14.20 4.17 11.86
CA LEU A 116 12.99 3.36 12.06
C LEU A 116 13.01 2.61 13.40
N ASP A 117 14.17 2.09 13.85
CA ASP A 117 14.32 1.49 15.18
C ASP A 117 14.03 2.51 16.31
N ARG A 118 14.45 3.78 16.12
CA ARG A 118 14.14 4.86 17.07
C ARG A 118 12.65 5.18 17.09
N LEU A 119 11.99 5.27 15.92
CA LEU A 119 10.53 5.46 15.86
C LEU A 119 9.77 4.29 16.47
N GLU A 120 10.23 3.05 16.26
CA GLU A 120 9.64 1.87 16.92
C GLU A 120 9.75 1.99 18.44
N THR A 121 10.89 2.45 18.97
CA THR A 121 11.09 2.67 20.41
C THR A 121 10.12 3.73 20.94
N LEU A 122 10.01 4.88 20.26
CA LEU A 122 9.05 5.94 20.62
C LEU A 122 7.60 5.46 20.54
N GLY A 123 7.29 4.60 19.56
CA GLY A 123 5.96 4.03 19.40
C GLY A 123 5.56 3.04 20.50
N THR A 124 6.49 2.50 21.28
CA THR A 124 6.15 1.64 22.44
C THR A 124 5.38 2.39 23.53
N THR A 125 5.61 3.69 23.68
CA THR A 125 4.94 4.54 24.66
C THR A 125 3.78 5.33 24.07
N GLN A 126 3.56 5.23 22.75
CA GLN A 126 2.48 5.93 22.05
C GLN A 126 1.09 5.45 22.50
N GLN A 127 0.24 6.42 22.81
CA GLN A 127 -1.18 6.24 23.11
C GLN A 127 -2.04 7.19 22.26
N PRO A 128 -3.21 6.75 21.77
CA PRO A 128 -3.74 5.39 21.86
C PRO A 128 -2.89 4.39 21.07
N ARG A 129 -2.96 3.09 21.42
CA ARG A 129 -2.31 2.03 20.64
C ARG A 129 -2.81 2.04 19.19
N PRO A 130 -2.00 1.61 18.22
CA PRO A 130 -2.32 1.74 16.80
C PRO A 130 -3.66 1.13 16.37
N LEU A 131 -4.12 0.01 16.95
CA LEU A 131 -5.42 -0.57 16.60
C LEU A 131 -6.63 0.23 17.10
N ASP A 132 -6.45 0.99 18.18
CA ASP A 132 -7.47 1.90 18.71
C ASP A 132 -7.36 3.31 18.13
N ASN A 133 -6.25 3.61 17.44
CA ASN A 133 -6.00 4.91 16.87
C ASN A 133 -6.80 5.10 15.57
N PRO A 134 -7.65 6.15 15.45
CA PRO A 134 -8.42 6.42 14.24
C PRO A 134 -7.55 6.67 13.01
N LEU A 135 -6.30 7.11 13.22
CA LEU A 135 -5.33 7.31 12.15
C LEU A 135 -4.92 6.01 11.47
N LEU A 136 -5.19 4.81 12.02
CA LEU A 136 -4.89 3.56 11.34
C LEU A 136 -5.72 3.37 10.05
N TRP A 137 -6.94 3.91 10.05
CA TRP A 137 -7.89 3.75 8.96
C TRP A 137 -7.58 4.77 7.87
N GLY A 138 -7.34 4.30 6.64
CA GLY A 138 -7.08 5.17 5.50
C GLY A 138 -6.30 4.52 4.38
N ASN A 139 -6.01 5.34 3.37
CA ASN A 139 -5.20 4.97 2.22
C ASN A 139 -3.76 5.40 2.45
N TYR A 140 -2.82 4.53 2.08
CA TYR A 140 -1.40 4.80 2.22
C TYR A 140 -0.62 4.39 0.97
N ASN A 141 0.41 5.17 0.65
CA ASN A 141 1.45 4.77 -0.28
C ASN A 141 2.50 3.96 0.45
N VAL A 142 3.05 2.94 -0.19
CA VAL A 142 4.20 2.19 0.34
C VAL A 142 5.48 2.95 -0.06
N ALA A 143 5.91 3.86 0.81
CA ALA A 143 7.01 4.77 0.55
C ALA A 143 8.38 4.10 0.68
N TYR A 144 8.51 3.07 1.52
CA TYR A 144 9.76 2.34 1.69
C TYR A 144 9.51 0.93 2.19
N THR A 145 10.32 -0.02 1.71
CA THR A 145 10.38 -1.38 2.25
C THR A 145 11.82 -1.86 2.39
N SER A 146 12.16 -2.43 3.54
CA SER A 146 13.42 -3.15 3.75
C SER A 146 13.17 -4.65 3.92
N VAL A 147 14.18 -5.44 3.52
CA VAL A 147 14.26 -6.85 3.89
C VAL A 147 14.86 -6.92 5.29
N GLY A 148 14.33 -7.77 6.17
CA GLY A 148 14.87 -7.90 7.52
C GLY A 148 16.35 -8.25 7.50
N ARG A 149 17.11 -7.83 8.53
CA ARG A 149 18.58 -8.04 8.60
C ARG A 149 19.01 -9.51 8.47
N SER A 150 18.11 -10.45 8.75
CA SER A 150 18.31 -11.90 8.59
C SER A 150 18.06 -12.43 7.17
N GLN A 151 17.59 -11.59 6.24
CA GLN A 151 17.30 -11.97 4.87
C GLN A 151 18.25 -11.26 3.89
N GLU A 152 19.35 -11.91 3.53
CA GLU A 152 20.18 -11.53 2.38
C GLU A 152 19.43 -11.70 1.03
N ARG A 153 18.29 -12.41 1.03
CA ARG A 153 17.38 -12.65 -0.11
C ARG A 153 15.90 -12.55 0.30
N GLY A 154 15.42 -11.36 0.65
CA GLY A 154 13.98 -11.08 0.71
C GLY A 154 13.47 -10.46 -0.60
N GLU A 155 12.28 -10.83 -1.06
CA GLU A 155 11.65 -10.12 -2.18
C GLU A 155 10.99 -8.83 -1.66
N PRO A 156 11.29 -7.64 -2.24
CA PRO A 156 10.70 -6.38 -1.82
C PRO A 156 9.17 -6.38 -2.01
N ALA A 157 8.44 -5.48 -1.34
CA ALA A 157 6.98 -5.41 -1.45
C ALA A 157 6.52 -5.32 -2.91
N GLY A 158 5.65 -6.23 -3.32
CA GLY A 158 5.30 -6.47 -4.73
C GLY A 158 5.85 -7.80 -5.28
N GLY A 159 6.67 -8.52 -4.51
CA GLY A 159 7.09 -9.89 -4.81
C GLY A 159 7.74 -10.02 -6.18
N ARG A 160 7.48 -11.13 -6.88
CA ARG A 160 8.09 -11.45 -8.17
C ARG A 160 7.80 -10.43 -9.27
N PHE A 161 6.73 -9.65 -9.16
CA PHE A 161 6.41 -8.57 -10.09
C PHE A 161 7.48 -7.45 -10.07
N ARG A 162 8.23 -7.32 -8.97
CA ARG A 162 9.37 -6.39 -8.84
C ARG A 162 10.74 -7.07 -8.94
N GLY A 163 10.80 -8.37 -9.24
CA GLY A 163 12.06 -9.07 -9.56
C GLY A 163 12.68 -8.59 -10.88
N ARG A 164 13.92 -9.01 -11.22
CA ARG A 164 14.63 -8.55 -12.44
C ARG A 164 13.82 -8.74 -13.73
N ILE A 165 13.21 -9.92 -13.89
CA ILE A 165 12.36 -10.25 -15.04
C ILE A 165 11.00 -9.55 -14.92
N GLY A 166 10.44 -9.51 -13.70
CA GLY A 166 9.20 -8.81 -13.39
C GLY A 166 9.26 -7.34 -13.81
N ARG A 167 10.31 -6.60 -13.45
CA ARG A 167 10.49 -5.18 -13.81
C ARG A 167 10.59 -4.92 -15.30
N ALA A 168 11.15 -5.86 -16.05
CA ALA A 168 11.25 -5.73 -17.51
C ALA A 168 9.86 -5.83 -18.17
N LEU A 169 8.98 -6.67 -17.62
CA LEU A 169 7.63 -6.89 -18.15
C LEU A 169 6.60 -5.94 -17.52
N PHE A 170 6.72 -5.65 -16.24
CA PHE A 170 5.79 -4.92 -15.38
C PHE A 170 6.52 -3.75 -14.73
N ARG A 171 6.57 -2.61 -15.41
CA ARG A 171 7.16 -1.41 -14.81
C ARG A 171 6.22 -0.89 -13.73
N THR A 172 6.62 -0.94 -12.46
CA THR A 172 5.78 -0.45 -11.37
C THR A 172 5.47 1.04 -11.55
N ALA A 173 4.20 1.39 -11.38
CA ALA A 173 3.67 2.74 -11.46
C ALA A 173 3.19 3.26 -10.10
N GLY A 174 2.81 2.37 -9.18
CA GLY A 174 2.33 2.72 -7.85
C GLY A 174 2.33 1.53 -6.90
N LEU A 175 2.52 1.80 -5.61
CA LEU A 175 2.43 0.82 -4.53
C LEU A 175 1.58 1.40 -3.41
N PHE A 176 0.48 0.73 -3.11
CA PHE A 176 -0.50 1.22 -2.14
C PHE A 176 -0.91 0.11 -1.19
N GLN A 177 -1.17 0.52 0.05
CA GLN A 177 -1.82 -0.31 1.06
C GLN A 177 -2.89 0.52 1.74
N SER A 178 -4.04 -0.07 2.01
CA SER A 178 -5.10 0.61 2.76
C SER A 178 -5.66 -0.29 3.83
N VAL A 179 -6.04 0.32 4.94
CA VAL A 179 -6.76 -0.34 6.02
C VAL A 179 -8.09 0.38 6.14
N LEU A 180 -9.16 -0.31 5.77
CA LEU A 180 -10.49 0.23 5.58
C LEU A 180 -11.42 -0.38 6.63
N LYS A 181 -12.38 0.42 7.10
CA LYS A 181 -13.41 -0.06 8.02
C LYS A 181 -14.36 -1.04 7.31
N PRO A 182 -14.93 -2.02 8.03
CA PRO A 182 -14.70 -2.30 9.45
C PRO A 182 -13.41 -3.09 9.73
N ASP A 183 -12.92 -3.90 8.80
CA ASP A 183 -11.85 -4.86 9.03
C ASP A 183 -11.17 -5.31 7.71
N ILE A 184 -11.02 -4.41 6.75
CA ILE A 184 -10.53 -4.71 5.40
C ILE A 184 -9.11 -4.18 5.23
N ALA A 185 -8.24 -4.98 4.64
CA ALA A 185 -6.95 -4.52 4.15
C ALA A 185 -6.83 -4.79 2.66
N THR A 186 -6.37 -3.79 1.91
CA THR A 186 -6.11 -3.91 0.48
C THR A 186 -4.67 -3.56 0.17
N ASN A 187 -4.05 -4.35 -0.71
CA ASN A 187 -2.75 -4.06 -1.30
C ASN A 187 -2.91 -3.92 -2.80
N LYS A 188 -2.38 -2.85 -3.38
CA LYS A 188 -2.45 -2.60 -4.82
C LYS A 188 -1.05 -2.28 -5.36
N VAL A 189 -0.63 -3.05 -6.35
CA VAL A 189 0.60 -2.82 -7.10
C VAL A 189 0.22 -2.46 -8.52
N GLU A 190 0.32 -1.18 -8.88
CA GLU A 190 0.08 -0.73 -10.23
C GLU A 190 1.32 -0.91 -11.09
N PHE A 191 1.13 -1.30 -12.35
CA PHE A 191 2.22 -1.49 -13.30
C PHE A 191 1.84 -1.05 -14.70
N ARG A 192 2.85 -0.90 -15.56
CA ARG A 192 2.70 -0.83 -17.01
C ARG A 192 3.31 -2.07 -17.66
N LEU A 193 2.46 -2.92 -18.21
CA LEU A 193 2.87 -4.08 -18.99
C LEU A 193 3.55 -3.59 -20.28
N PHE A 194 4.75 -4.11 -20.55
CA PHE A 194 5.64 -3.66 -21.63
C PHE A 194 5.92 -2.13 -21.61
N GLY A 195 5.73 -1.48 -20.46
CA GLY A 195 5.95 -0.04 -20.28
C GLY A 195 4.82 0.88 -20.74
N PHE A 196 3.76 0.38 -21.39
CA PHE A 196 2.67 1.23 -21.90
C PHE A 196 1.27 0.80 -21.49
N LEU A 197 1.00 -0.50 -21.29
CA LEU A 197 -0.36 -0.96 -21.00
C LEU A 197 -0.61 -0.94 -19.49
N PRO A 198 -1.54 -0.11 -18.97
CA PRO A 198 -1.78 -0.02 -17.53
C PRO A 198 -2.41 -1.32 -17.02
N GLY A 199 -2.09 -1.65 -15.77
CA GLY A 199 -2.68 -2.76 -15.04
C GLY A 199 -2.32 -2.69 -13.57
N TYR A 200 -2.90 -3.58 -12.77
CA TYR A 200 -2.52 -3.73 -11.37
C TYR A 200 -2.68 -5.17 -10.89
N VAL A 201 -1.97 -5.48 -9.80
CA VAL A 201 -2.27 -6.65 -8.96
C VAL A 201 -2.88 -6.14 -7.67
N GLY A 202 -4.09 -6.59 -7.37
CA GLY A 202 -4.85 -6.25 -6.19
C GLY A 202 -4.98 -7.44 -5.25
N LEU A 203 -4.77 -7.24 -3.96
CA LEU A 203 -5.12 -8.18 -2.92
C LEU A 203 -6.13 -7.51 -1.99
N ARG A 204 -7.15 -8.26 -1.60
CA ARG A 204 -8.12 -7.86 -0.60
C ARG A 204 -8.18 -8.91 0.49
N GLY A 205 -8.18 -8.48 1.74
CA GLY A 205 -8.15 -9.37 2.87
C GLY A 205 -8.85 -8.80 4.08
N ARG A 206 -9.03 -9.68 5.07
CA ARG A 206 -9.63 -9.34 6.36
C ARG A 206 -8.55 -9.16 7.41
N VAL A 207 -8.66 -8.07 8.17
CA VAL A 207 -7.77 -7.70 9.28
C VAL A 207 -8.28 -8.35 10.55
N LEU A 208 -7.42 -9.11 11.20
CA LEU A 208 -7.69 -9.77 12.48
C LEU A 208 -6.66 -9.27 13.50
N PRO A 209 -7.08 -8.66 14.62
CA PRO A 209 -6.19 -8.36 15.72
C PRO A 209 -5.48 -9.63 16.20
N GLN A 210 -4.18 -9.53 16.49
CA GLN A 210 -3.37 -10.64 16.96
C GLN A 210 -2.56 -10.22 18.19
N GLY A 211 -2.65 -11.01 19.25
CA GLY A 211 -2.02 -10.70 20.54
C GLY A 211 -2.73 -9.60 21.32
N ASP A 212 -2.20 -9.28 22.50
CA ASP A 212 -2.87 -8.42 23.48
C ASP A 212 -2.35 -6.97 23.48
N ASN A 213 -1.28 -6.69 22.73
CA ASN A 213 -0.57 -5.40 22.79
C ASN A 213 -1.26 -4.26 22.00
N GLY A 214 -2.26 -4.57 21.17
CA GLY A 214 -3.00 -3.55 20.41
C GLY A 214 -2.27 -2.99 19.19
N ASP A 215 -1.27 -3.71 18.66
CA ASP A 215 -0.41 -3.23 17.56
C ASP A 215 -0.39 -4.14 16.34
N THR A 216 -0.58 -5.43 16.57
CA THR A 216 -0.32 -6.48 15.60
C THR A 216 -1.61 -6.98 14.99
N VAL A 217 -1.60 -7.13 13.68
CA VAL A 217 -2.70 -7.70 12.91
C VAL A 217 -2.20 -8.83 12.03
N GLN A 218 -3.04 -9.86 11.93
CA GLN A 218 -2.99 -10.84 10.88
C GLN A 218 -3.98 -10.45 9.79
N VAL A 219 -3.50 -10.35 8.55
CA VAL A 219 -4.36 -10.12 7.39
C VAL A 219 -4.44 -11.40 6.57
N ILE A 220 -5.65 -11.92 6.38
CA ILE A 220 -5.91 -13.04 5.49
C ILE A 220 -6.39 -12.51 4.14
N PHE A 221 -5.54 -12.59 3.12
CA PHE A 221 -5.85 -12.17 1.76
C PHE A 221 -6.51 -13.28 0.95
N GLU A 222 -7.52 -12.88 0.19
CA GLU A 222 -8.08 -13.66 -0.92
C GLU A 222 -7.05 -13.85 -2.05
N PRO A 223 -7.33 -14.76 -3.02
CA PRO A 223 -6.50 -14.86 -4.22
C PRO A 223 -6.36 -13.50 -4.92
N PRO A 224 -5.15 -13.09 -5.30
CA PRO A 224 -4.91 -11.82 -5.97
C PRO A 224 -5.71 -11.67 -7.27
N VAL A 225 -6.10 -10.45 -7.59
CA VAL A 225 -6.70 -10.07 -8.87
C VAL A 225 -5.64 -9.41 -9.73
N LEU A 226 -5.37 -9.98 -10.89
CA LEU A 226 -4.62 -9.32 -11.96
C LEU A 226 -5.60 -8.57 -12.86
N SER A 227 -5.43 -7.26 -12.96
CA SER A 227 -6.15 -6.42 -13.92
C SER A 227 -5.21 -5.91 -15.00
N ILE A 228 -5.66 -5.99 -16.25
CA ILE A 228 -4.98 -5.42 -17.41
C ILE A 228 -5.97 -4.52 -18.16
N ALA A 229 -5.49 -3.34 -18.58
CA ALA A 229 -6.27 -2.34 -19.30
C ALA A 229 -7.59 -1.98 -18.60
N ASN A 230 -7.60 -2.02 -17.26
CA ASN A 230 -8.73 -1.69 -16.38
C ASN A 230 -10.06 -2.42 -16.73
N SER A 231 -9.99 -3.56 -17.41
CA SER A 231 -11.18 -4.26 -17.92
C SER A 231 -11.03 -5.78 -17.95
N LEU A 232 -9.80 -6.28 -18.08
CA LEU A 232 -9.52 -7.71 -18.05
C LEU A 232 -9.06 -8.11 -16.65
N HIS A 233 -9.96 -8.72 -15.89
CA HIS A 233 -9.70 -9.14 -14.51
C HIS A 233 -9.58 -10.67 -14.44
N LEU A 234 -8.54 -11.15 -13.77
CA LEU A 234 -8.28 -12.57 -13.56
C LEU A 234 -7.86 -12.79 -12.10
N LYS A 235 -8.60 -13.63 -11.37
CA LYS A 235 -8.12 -14.14 -10.07
C LYS A 235 -6.99 -15.13 -10.31
N ILE A 236 -5.84 -14.87 -9.68
CA ILE A 236 -4.59 -15.60 -9.84
C ILE A 236 -4.08 -16.08 -8.48
N GLY A 237 -3.26 -17.14 -8.49
CA GLY A 237 -2.63 -17.65 -7.28
C GLY A 237 -3.57 -18.22 -6.23
N LYS A 238 -3.03 -18.37 -5.01
CA LYS A 238 -3.72 -18.87 -3.82
C LYS A 238 -3.98 -17.73 -2.82
N PRO A 239 -4.91 -17.92 -1.87
CA PRO A 239 -5.02 -17.06 -0.68
C PRO A 239 -3.69 -17.00 0.07
N SER A 240 -3.45 -15.90 0.79
CA SER A 240 -2.22 -15.69 1.57
C SER A 240 -2.51 -15.06 2.93
N SER A 241 -1.54 -15.12 3.85
CA SER A 241 -1.63 -14.45 5.15
C SER A 241 -0.37 -13.63 5.38
N VAL A 242 -0.53 -12.47 6.02
CA VAL A 242 0.58 -11.62 6.47
C VAL A 242 0.33 -11.19 7.91
N VAL A 243 1.36 -11.27 8.74
CA VAL A 243 1.34 -10.69 10.10
C VAL A 243 2.19 -9.43 10.08
N LEU A 244 1.58 -8.31 10.47
CA LEU A 244 2.21 -7.00 10.51
C LEU A 244 1.93 -6.33 11.84
N SER A 245 2.98 -5.88 12.53
CA SER A 245 2.85 -4.98 13.68
C SER A 245 2.95 -3.53 13.20
N THR A 246 2.01 -2.69 13.60
CA THR A 246 2.14 -1.24 13.43
C THR A 246 2.92 -0.71 14.64
N THR A 247 4.18 -0.32 14.44
CA THR A 247 5.05 0.04 15.57
C THR A 247 5.02 1.53 15.89
N TYR A 248 4.66 2.38 14.95
CA TYR A 248 4.50 3.82 15.12
C TYR A 248 3.45 4.36 14.14
N LEU A 249 2.66 5.35 14.55
CA LEU A 249 1.60 5.93 13.74
C LEU A 249 1.38 7.41 14.06
N ASP A 250 1.45 8.28 13.06
CA ASP A 250 1.07 9.70 13.18
C ASP A 250 0.18 10.14 12.00
N GLU A 251 -0.06 11.44 11.85
CA GLU A 251 -0.90 11.96 10.76
C GLU A 251 -0.30 11.78 9.36
N ARG A 252 1.01 11.56 9.26
CA ARG A 252 1.78 11.53 8.01
C ARG A 252 2.17 10.12 7.61
N VAL A 253 2.60 9.32 8.58
CA VAL A 253 3.21 8.01 8.39
C VAL A 253 2.64 6.94 9.31
N ARG A 254 2.70 5.72 8.81
CA ARG A 254 2.52 4.51 9.60
C ARG A 254 3.72 3.62 9.37
N LEU A 255 4.35 3.17 10.45
CA LEU A 255 5.47 2.23 10.42
C LEU A 255 4.94 0.81 10.64
N GLY A 256 5.25 -0.09 9.71
CA GLY A 256 4.93 -1.51 9.81
C GLY A 256 6.18 -2.36 9.97
N LYS A 257 6.07 -3.42 10.77
CA LYS A 257 7.10 -4.44 10.95
C LYS A 257 6.51 -5.82 10.68
N GLY A 258 7.05 -6.51 9.69
CA GLY A 258 6.66 -7.89 9.38
C GLY A 258 7.23 -8.87 10.41
N SER A 259 6.61 -10.04 10.56
CA SER A 259 7.08 -11.10 11.46
C SER A 259 8.52 -11.57 11.20
N ARG A 260 9.02 -11.36 9.97
CA ARG A 260 10.40 -11.69 9.55
C ARG A 260 11.37 -10.52 9.66
N GLY A 261 10.98 -9.43 10.32
CA GLY A 261 11.80 -8.24 10.54
C GLY A 261 11.88 -7.28 9.35
N SER A 262 11.07 -7.45 8.31
CA SER A 262 10.94 -6.46 7.24
C SER A 262 10.29 -5.18 7.78
N LEU A 263 10.83 -4.02 7.40
CA LEU A 263 10.29 -2.73 7.80
C LEU A 263 9.56 -2.06 6.63
N PHE A 264 8.48 -1.36 6.93
CA PHE A 264 7.61 -0.71 5.96
C PHE A 264 7.29 0.70 6.41
N VAL A 265 7.55 1.70 5.56
CA VAL A 265 7.06 3.07 5.78
C VAL A 265 5.88 3.31 4.85
N PHE A 266 4.74 3.63 5.44
CA PHE A 266 3.52 3.96 4.73
C PHE A 266 3.23 5.45 4.87
N THR A 267 3.10 6.19 3.78
CA THR A 267 2.71 7.62 3.82
C THR A 267 1.22 7.78 3.55
N ARG A 268 0.54 8.59 4.35
CA ARG A 268 -0.91 8.76 4.28
C ARG A 268 -1.34 9.58 3.05
N GLY A 269 -2.44 9.17 2.41
CA GLY A 269 -3.13 9.91 1.35
C GLY A 269 -2.39 10.01 0.03
N GLY A 270 -2.56 11.14 -0.68
CA GLY A 270 -1.85 11.43 -1.93
C GLY A 270 -2.32 10.55 -3.09
N ALA A 271 -1.39 9.89 -3.80
CA ALA A 271 -1.74 9.00 -4.91
C ALA A 271 -2.60 7.81 -4.47
N ALA A 272 -2.49 7.39 -3.20
CA ALA A 272 -3.31 6.32 -2.64
C ALA A 272 -4.81 6.67 -2.58
N ASP A 273 -5.17 7.94 -2.38
CA ASP A 273 -6.58 8.38 -2.34
C ASP A 273 -7.24 8.32 -3.73
N ALA A 274 -6.45 8.50 -4.79
CA ALA A 274 -6.91 8.39 -6.17
C ALA A 274 -6.85 6.94 -6.70
N ALA A 275 -6.35 5.98 -5.92
CA ALA A 275 -6.09 4.62 -6.38
C ALA A 275 -7.27 3.65 -6.23
N GLU A 276 -8.48 4.14 -5.89
CA GLU A 276 -9.71 3.33 -5.77
C GLU A 276 -9.52 2.08 -4.87
N MET A 277 -8.86 2.29 -3.73
CA MET A 277 -8.40 1.20 -2.85
C MET A 277 -9.53 0.38 -2.21
N ASP A 278 -10.75 0.92 -2.19
CA ASP A 278 -11.98 0.27 -1.74
C ASP A 278 -12.50 -0.79 -2.73
N GLN A 279 -12.26 -0.58 -4.02
CA GLN A 279 -12.68 -1.48 -5.11
C GLN A 279 -11.72 -2.65 -5.33
N VAL A 280 -10.46 -2.48 -4.92
CA VAL A 280 -9.39 -3.47 -5.14
C VAL A 280 -9.80 -4.85 -4.61
N GLY A 281 -9.71 -5.85 -5.49
CA GLY A 281 -9.92 -7.27 -5.19
C GLY A 281 -11.38 -7.72 -5.20
N LEU A 282 -12.34 -6.80 -5.41
CA LEU A 282 -13.75 -7.14 -5.58
C LEU A 282 -14.08 -7.72 -6.97
N GLU A 283 -13.16 -7.55 -7.92
CA GLU A 283 -13.38 -7.90 -9.30
C GLU A 283 -13.40 -9.43 -9.48
N ARG A 284 -14.32 -9.87 -10.35
CA ARG A 284 -14.46 -11.28 -10.69
C ARG A 284 -13.67 -11.58 -11.96
N THR A 285 -13.19 -12.81 -12.08
CA THR A 285 -12.65 -13.29 -13.36
C THR A 285 -13.71 -13.15 -14.44
N SER A 286 -13.46 -12.29 -15.43
CA SER A 286 -14.37 -12.14 -16.55
C SER A 286 -14.14 -13.27 -17.57
N LEU A 287 -15.21 -13.75 -18.20
CA LEU A 287 -15.10 -14.73 -19.28
C LEU A 287 -14.25 -14.20 -20.44
N THR A 288 -14.34 -12.89 -20.70
CA THR A 288 -13.53 -12.20 -21.70
C THR A 288 -12.05 -12.20 -21.34
N ALA A 289 -11.70 -11.95 -20.07
CA ALA A 289 -10.32 -12.07 -19.62
C ALA A 289 -9.82 -13.51 -19.74
N ALA A 290 -10.58 -14.49 -19.23
CA ALA A 290 -10.19 -15.89 -19.34
C ALA A 290 -9.95 -16.30 -20.82
N ALA A 291 -10.89 -15.98 -21.71
CA ALA A 291 -10.76 -16.26 -23.14
C ALA A 291 -9.57 -15.54 -23.78
N ALA A 292 -9.35 -14.25 -23.46
CA ALA A 292 -8.24 -13.47 -23.99
C ALA A 292 -6.88 -14.03 -23.54
N PHE A 293 -6.74 -14.37 -22.26
CA PHE A 293 -5.52 -14.99 -21.74
C PHE A 293 -5.28 -16.37 -22.35
N THR A 294 -6.32 -17.21 -22.47
CA THR A 294 -6.20 -18.51 -23.14
C THR A 294 -5.77 -18.34 -24.60
N ALA A 295 -6.43 -17.44 -25.35
CA ALA A 295 -6.08 -17.17 -26.74
C ALA A 295 -4.63 -16.65 -26.88
N PHE A 296 -4.17 -15.82 -25.94
CA PHE A 296 -2.78 -15.34 -25.90
C PHE A 296 -1.77 -16.47 -25.69
N PHE A 297 -2.01 -17.39 -24.75
CA PHE A 297 -1.09 -18.52 -24.54
C PHE A 297 -1.13 -19.53 -25.70
N VAL A 298 -2.32 -19.80 -26.26
CA VAL A 298 -2.47 -20.64 -27.45
C VAL A 298 -1.74 -20.03 -28.65
N SER A 299 -1.85 -18.72 -28.86
CA SER A 299 -1.16 -18.05 -29.97
C SER A 299 0.36 -18.04 -29.80
N LEU A 300 0.88 -17.83 -28.58
CA LEU A 300 2.31 -17.99 -28.29
C LEU A 300 2.80 -19.41 -28.60
N PHE A 301 2.02 -20.42 -28.22
CA PHE A 301 2.38 -21.82 -28.46
C PHE A 301 2.36 -22.16 -29.96
N LEU A 302 1.24 -21.89 -30.64
CA LEU A 302 1.08 -22.17 -32.07
C LEU A 302 2.05 -21.35 -32.93
N GLY A 303 2.28 -20.08 -32.60
CA GLY A 303 3.25 -19.23 -33.28
C GLY A 303 4.67 -19.77 -33.13
N GLY A 304 5.06 -20.17 -31.92
CA GLY A 304 6.35 -20.84 -31.70
C GLY A 304 6.47 -22.15 -32.47
N ALA A 305 5.41 -22.97 -32.53
CA ALA A 305 5.39 -24.22 -33.29
C ALA A 305 5.57 -23.97 -34.80
N ALA A 306 4.89 -22.98 -35.36
CA ALA A 306 5.04 -22.60 -36.77
C ALA A 306 6.47 -22.15 -37.10
N LEU A 307 7.06 -21.31 -36.24
CA LEU A 307 8.44 -20.88 -36.37
C LEU A 307 9.43 -22.05 -36.25
N TRP A 308 9.16 -23.02 -35.38
CA TRP A 308 10.00 -24.19 -35.19
C TRP A 308 10.06 -25.09 -36.43
N VAL A 309 8.91 -25.29 -37.11
CA VAL A 309 8.77 -26.14 -38.30
C VAL A 309 9.51 -25.55 -39.51
N SER A 310 9.75 -24.25 -39.57
CA SER A 310 10.44 -23.56 -40.69
C SER A 310 11.86 -24.06 -40.99
N GLY A 311 12.49 -24.80 -40.07
CA GLY A 311 13.83 -25.38 -40.23
C GLY A 311 14.99 -24.39 -40.01
N GLN A 312 14.76 -23.08 -40.10
CA GLN A 312 15.80 -22.05 -39.94
C GLN A 312 16.21 -21.88 -38.47
N LEU A 313 17.52 -21.84 -38.21
CA LEU A 313 18.07 -21.75 -36.84
C LEU A 313 17.59 -20.49 -36.09
N VAL A 314 17.55 -19.34 -36.77
CA VAL A 314 17.11 -18.06 -36.19
C VAL A 314 15.64 -18.12 -35.77
N LEU A 315 14.78 -18.71 -36.60
CA LEU A 315 13.34 -18.85 -36.30
C LEU A 315 13.09 -19.86 -35.18
N LYS A 316 13.91 -20.93 -35.07
CA LYS A 316 13.88 -21.86 -33.93
C LYS A 316 14.28 -21.18 -32.62
N ALA A 317 15.29 -20.31 -32.64
CA ALA A 317 15.67 -19.52 -31.47
C ALA A 317 14.55 -18.55 -31.05
N ALA A 318 13.87 -17.93 -32.02
CA ALA A 318 12.70 -17.09 -31.76
C ALA A 318 11.53 -17.89 -31.16
N ALA A 319 11.24 -19.08 -31.70
CA ALA A 319 10.25 -20.00 -31.15
C ALA A 319 10.52 -20.37 -29.68
N LEU A 320 11.77 -20.76 -29.38
CA LEU A 320 12.20 -21.06 -28.02
C LEU A 320 11.99 -19.85 -27.09
N SER A 321 12.33 -18.65 -27.57
CA SER A 321 12.15 -17.41 -26.81
C SER A 321 10.67 -17.11 -26.53
N MET A 322 9.78 -17.34 -27.50
CA MET A 322 8.33 -17.19 -27.32
C MET A 322 7.78 -18.18 -26.29
N TRP A 323 8.18 -19.45 -26.35
CA TRP A 323 7.75 -20.44 -25.37
C TRP A 323 8.30 -20.19 -23.97
N LEU A 324 9.55 -19.75 -23.85
CA LEU A 324 10.13 -19.34 -22.56
C LEU A 324 9.39 -18.13 -21.97
N LEU A 325 9.05 -17.14 -22.80
CA LEU A 325 8.24 -15.99 -22.37
C LEU A 325 6.85 -16.45 -21.91
N GLY A 326 6.19 -17.31 -22.69
CA GLY A 326 4.89 -17.89 -22.34
C GLY A 326 4.94 -18.68 -21.02
N ALA A 327 5.96 -19.52 -20.84
CA ALA A 327 6.17 -20.28 -19.61
C ALA A 327 6.43 -19.35 -18.41
N ALA A 328 7.24 -18.31 -18.58
CA ALA A 328 7.52 -17.33 -17.54
C ALA A 328 6.26 -16.55 -17.12
N MET A 329 5.48 -16.05 -18.08
CA MET A 329 4.21 -15.37 -17.82
C MET A 329 3.19 -16.31 -17.18
N GLY A 330 3.07 -17.54 -17.69
CA GLY A 330 2.19 -18.57 -17.13
C GLY A 330 2.56 -18.95 -15.70
N ALA A 331 3.85 -19.02 -15.38
CA ALA A 331 4.32 -19.27 -14.02
C ALA A 331 3.96 -18.12 -13.06
N VAL A 332 4.11 -16.86 -13.49
CA VAL A 332 3.71 -15.68 -12.70
C VAL A 332 2.20 -15.67 -12.43
N VAL A 333 1.39 -15.91 -13.47
CA VAL A 333 -0.08 -15.99 -13.36
C VAL A 333 -0.51 -17.17 -12.47
N ARG A 334 0.12 -18.33 -12.59
CA ARG A 334 -0.22 -19.51 -11.77
C ARG A 334 0.14 -19.33 -10.30
N GLN A 335 1.31 -18.77 -10.00
CA GLN A 335 1.83 -18.70 -8.63
C GLN A 335 1.38 -17.46 -7.86
N GLY A 336 0.96 -16.38 -8.54
CA GLY A 336 0.29 -15.25 -7.88
C GLY A 336 1.21 -14.41 -6.98
N GLY A 337 2.44 -14.12 -7.42
CA GLY A 337 3.32 -13.08 -6.86
C GLY A 337 3.89 -13.26 -5.45
N LEU A 338 3.18 -13.95 -4.56
CA LEU A 338 3.54 -14.18 -3.16
C LEU A 338 4.07 -15.61 -3.00
N VAL A 339 5.29 -15.74 -2.50
CA VAL A 339 5.84 -17.03 -2.09
C VAL A 339 5.35 -17.29 -0.66
N MET A 340 4.49 -18.30 -0.51
CA MET A 340 4.04 -18.79 0.77
C MET A 340 4.97 -19.89 1.25
N ASP A 341 5.48 -19.78 2.47
CA ASP A 341 6.17 -20.90 3.11
C ASP A 341 5.15 -21.84 3.77
N ARG A 342 5.57 -23.07 4.08
CA ARG A 342 4.68 -24.10 4.67
C ARG A 342 4.05 -23.66 6.00
N GLU A 343 4.75 -22.81 6.75
CA GLU A 343 4.23 -22.23 7.99
C GLU A 343 3.09 -21.24 7.70
N ASP A 344 3.24 -20.40 6.66
CA ASP A 344 2.18 -19.49 6.23
C ASP A 344 0.95 -20.27 5.76
N GLU A 345 1.13 -21.41 5.07
CA GLU A 345 0.01 -22.28 4.67
C GLU A 345 -0.74 -22.82 5.89
N ARG A 346 -0.03 -23.26 6.94
CA ARG A 346 -0.64 -23.73 8.19
C ARG A 346 -1.36 -22.60 8.92
N MET A 347 -0.78 -21.41 8.96
CA MET A 347 -1.39 -20.23 9.58
C MET A 347 -2.66 -19.80 8.83
N VAL A 348 -2.65 -19.78 7.49
CA VAL A 348 -3.84 -19.50 6.68
C VAL A 348 -4.94 -20.51 6.96
N ALA A 349 -4.61 -21.81 7.02
CA ALA A 349 -5.58 -22.86 7.30
C ALA A 349 -6.20 -22.70 8.70
N ALA A 350 -5.37 -22.46 9.72
CA ALA A 350 -5.82 -22.26 11.09
C ALA A 350 -6.71 -21.00 11.22
N ALA A 351 -6.28 -19.88 10.64
CA ALA A 351 -7.00 -18.62 10.73
C ALA A 351 -8.33 -18.66 9.95
N LYS A 352 -8.40 -19.38 8.82
CA LYS A 352 -9.67 -19.65 8.14
C LYS A 352 -10.62 -20.49 8.98
N ALA A 353 -10.12 -21.56 9.60
CA ALA A 353 -10.93 -22.41 10.47
C ALA A 353 -11.48 -21.63 11.68
N ASP A 354 -10.69 -20.73 12.27
CA ASP A 354 -11.17 -19.84 13.35
C ASP A 354 -12.27 -18.89 12.86
N LEU A 355 -12.09 -18.30 11.68
CA LEU A 355 -13.04 -17.37 11.09
C LEU A 355 -14.37 -18.06 10.72
N GLU A 356 -14.30 -19.29 10.21
CA GLU A 356 -15.48 -20.13 9.96
C GLU A 356 -16.20 -20.50 11.27
N ARG A 357 -15.45 -20.84 12.32
CA ARG A 357 -16.03 -21.12 13.65
C ARG A 357 -16.77 -19.91 14.22
N ARG A 358 -16.14 -18.74 14.22
CA ARG A 358 -16.78 -17.49 14.68
C ARG A 358 -18.03 -17.15 13.88
N ARG A 359 -18.02 -17.41 12.57
CA ARG A 359 -19.19 -17.21 11.72
C ARG A 359 -20.34 -18.14 12.09
N GLN A 360 -20.05 -19.42 12.33
CA GLN A 360 -21.05 -20.40 12.77
C GLN A 360 -21.62 -20.03 14.15
N GLU A 361 -20.79 -19.61 15.10
CA GLU A 361 -21.24 -19.14 16.42
C GLU A 361 -22.15 -17.91 16.31
N GLN A 362 -21.82 -16.95 15.45
CA GLN A 362 -22.68 -15.79 15.19
C GLN A 362 -24.02 -16.18 14.54
N GLU A 363 -24.01 -17.11 13.60
CA GLU A 363 -25.23 -17.61 12.94
C GLU A 363 -26.11 -18.38 13.93
N GLN A 364 -25.52 -19.20 14.81
CA GLN A 364 -26.23 -19.92 15.87
C GLN A 364 -26.80 -18.98 16.95
N GLY A 365 -26.01 -18.01 17.42
CA GLY A 365 -26.46 -17.04 18.43
C GLY A 365 -27.59 -16.13 17.93
N ARG A 366 -27.65 -15.85 16.61
CA ARG A 366 -28.76 -15.11 15.99
C ARG A 366 -30.05 -15.94 15.92
N GLY A 367 -29.96 -17.26 15.76
CA GLY A 367 -31.11 -18.16 15.73
C GLY A 367 -31.84 -18.20 17.08
N THR A 368 -31.11 -18.26 18.19
CA THR A 368 -31.69 -18.39 19.53
C THR A 368 -32.41 -17.12 19.99
N ILE A 369 -31.97 -15.94 19.58
CA ILE A 369 -32.62 -14.66 19.92
C ILE A 369 -33.92 -14.47 19.10
N GLY A 370 -33.93 -14.88 17.83
CA GLY A 370 -35.12 -14.77 16.97
C GLY A 370 -36.26 -15.72 17.35
N GLU A 371 -35.96 -16.84 18.01
CA GLU A 371 -36.97 -17.82 18.44
C GLU A 371 -37.63 -17.44 19.76
N SER A 372 -36.90 -16.78 20.66
CA SER A 372 -37.47 -16.27 21.93
C SER A 372 -38.44 -15.09 21.72
N GLU A 373 -38.25 -14.27 20.70
CA GLU A 373 -39.12 -13.12 20.40
C GLU A 373 -40.41 -13.52 19.65
N ARG A 374 -40.47 -14.75 19.10
CA ARG A 374 -41.64 -15.27 18.38
C ARG A 374 -42.66 -15.96 19.31
N VAL A 375 -42.22 -16.46 20.46
CA VAL A 375 -43.08 -17.13 21.44
C VAL A 375 -43.96 -16.14 22.22
N ASP A 376 -43.52 -14.88 22.39
CA ASP A 376 -44.29 -13.87 23.14
C ASP A 376 -45.41 -13.18 22.34
N ARG A 377 -45.49 -13.35 21.01
CA ARG A 377 -46.56 -12.74 20.19
C ARG A 377 -47.78 -13.62 19.92
N THR A 378 -47.77 -14.89 20.35
CA THR A 378 -48.90 -15.82 20.14
C THR A 378 -49.76 -16.09 21.37
N GLY A 379 -49.50 -15.44 22.51
CA GLY A 379 -50.18 -15.71 23.79
C GLY A 379 -51.32 -14.75 24.18
N GLY A 380 -51.92 -13.99 23.25
CA GLY A 380 -52.92 -12.96 23.57
C GLY A 380 -54.22 -13.10 22.77
N GLY A 381 -55.04 -14.10 23.06
CA GLY A 381 -56.35 -14.23 22.41
C GLY A 381 -57.26 -15.26 23.07
N GLY A 382 -58.15 -14.80 23.95
CA GLY A 382 -59.41 -15.49 24.24
C GLY A 382 -59.70 -15.74 25.72
N SER A 383 -60.40 -14.80 26.37
CA SER A 383 -61.45 -15.17 27.31
C SER A 383 -62.53 -14.09 27.33
N ALA A 384 -63.63 -14.38 26.63
CA ALA A 384 -64.89 -13.69 26.74
C ALA A 384 -65.76 -14.46 27.74
N ALA A 385 -66.15 -13.81 28.84
CA ALA A 385 -67.21 -14.24 29.74
C ALA A 385 -67.89 -12.96 30.24
N ALA A 386 -69.05 -12.61 29.67
CA ALA A 386 -70.38 -12.95 30.17
C ALA A 386 -70.80 -12.04 31.33
N THR A 387 -71.50 -10.95 30.98
CA THR A 387 -72.27 -10.09 31.89
C THR A 387 -73.68 -10.69 32.05
N PRO A 388 -74.16 -10.96 33.28
CA PRO A 388 -75.56 -11.27 33.49
C PRO A 388 -76.39 -9.99 33.73
N ALA A 389 -77.67 -10.12 33.42
CA ALA A 389 -78.69 -9.08 33.48
C ALA A 389 -79.18 -8.74 34.90
N ALA A 390 -79.68 -7.51 35.00
CA ALA A 390 -80.84 -7.02 35.76
C ALA A 390 -80.86 -7.14 37.30
N ALA A 391 -80.87 -5.99 37.98
CA ALA A 391 -82.05 -5.37 38.60
C ALA A 391 -81.69 -3.98 39.15
#